data_AF-A0A9X8NAG8-F1
#
_entry.id   AF-A0A9X8NAG8-F1
#
_cell.length_a   1.000
_cell.length_b   1.000
_cell.length_c   1.000
_cell.angle_alpha   90.00
_cell.angle_beta   90.00
_cell.angle_gamma   90.00
#
_symmetry.space_group_name_H-M   'P 1'
#
loop_
_entity.id
_entity.type
_entity.pdbx_description
1 polymer ?
#
loop_
_entity_poly.entity_id
_entity_poly.type
_entity_poly.pdbx_seq_one_letter_code
_entity_poly.pdbx_strand_id
1 'polypeptide(L)'
;MSGNRISRTGLAAGCATALTLGLVSPATAAVVAEPVKDLADGATADISVLGSYGAGAFDDSAAEIVAFHADSKRILTVNALSGKIDVLDAADPSTPTKVGEVSGGENTTINSVAVRADGLAVATVEPENKTDAGELIFFDAGADTPGTVLGRVGVGALPDMVTITPEGDYALVANEGEPAEDYSVDPEGSVAVVKLPDALKAATQADVRTADFTAFEGTLADKGVHIYGQVGASTTEAQNLEPEYIAVSGGKAYVTLQENNAVAVVDIATATVEDVWPLGYTDRREVPMDISDKDDKIDLRTAPVKGILQPDSIAAYEVDGTTYLVTANEGDARDWDAYSEEKRIKKLGGKKAAPICEGYAGMTAGEIEEFQADENAGRLKITTAFGLNEEKDCYEDLYTYGGRSFSIFTADGKRVFDSGAEFEELTAKLLPEHFNTNHTENEFESRSDDKGPEPEGVTVGEINGRTYAFIGFERLGGVMVYDITDPAKPTYTAYINNRDFSINMEELADESDDAVKAGLEKVGDLGAEGLTFVSEKDSPNGENLLIVGNEVSGTTTVFKVDSLIEAPAKPTEPAQPGQDAAGSTLSHGGVIAIALAAVALAIGALGALGNVVNSVFAK
;
A
#
# COMPACT_ATOMS: atom_id res chain seq x y z
N MET A 1 -61.15 13.66 -25.09
CA MET A 1 -61.69 12.28 -25.20
C MET A 1 -61.01 11.46 -24.10
N SER A 2 -61.34 11.63 -22.81
CA SER A 2 -62.47 10.99 -22.08
C SER A 2 -62.61 9.50 -22.43
N GLY A 3 -62.36 8.50 -21.60
CA GLY A 3 -62.02 8.46 -20.18
C GLY A 3 -62.43 7.09 -19.57
N ASN A 4 -61.57 6.55 -18.71
CA ASN A 4 -61.82 5.68 -17.54
C ASN A 4 -62.40 4.25 -17.61
N ARG A 5 -61.59 3.32 -17.07
CA ARG A 5 -61.80 2.32 -15.98
C ARG A 5 -62.94 1.29 -16.14
N ILE A 6 -62.72 0.01 -15.82
CA ILE A 6 -62.81 -0.55 -14.45
C ILE A 6 -62.21 -1.97 -14.38
N SER A 7 -61.52 -2.23 -13.26
CA SER A 7 -61.02 -3.52 -12.72
C SER A 7 -62.15 -4.51 -12.35
N ARG A 8 -61.99 -5.83 -12.11
CA ARG A 8 -61.11 -6.54 -11.16
C ARG A 8 -61.57 -8.02 -11.09
N THR A 9 -60.87 -8.83 -10.28
CA THR A 9 -61.07 -10.26 -9.87
C THR A 9 -60.44 -11.29 -10.82
N GLY A 10 -59.41 -12.08 -10.50
CA GLY A 10 -58.77 -12.46 -9.24
C GLY A 10 -59.04 -13.94 -8.92
N LEU A 11 -58.04 -14.84 -9.09
CA LEU A 11 -57.70 -15.93 -8.14
C LEU A 11 -56.50 -16.79 -8.62
N ALA A 12 -55.47 -16.80 -7.76
CA ALA A 12 -54.73 -17.95 -7.22
C ALA A 12 -53.80 -18.85 -8.08
N ALA A 13 -52.54 -18.84 -7.62
CA ALA A 13 -51.73 -19.98 -7.15
C ALA A 13 -50.91 -20.80 -8.15
N GLY A 14 -49.59 -20.62 -8.02
CA GLY A 14 -48.55 -21.49 -8.58
C GLY A 14 -47.15 -20.96 -8.27
N CYS A 15 -46.81 -20.73 -6.99
CA CYS A 15 -45.42 -20.50 -6.59
C CYS A 15 -44.63 -21.80 -6.75
N ALA A 16 -43.76 -21.85 -7.76
CA ALA A 16 -42.60 -22.72 -7.76
C ALA A 16 -41.38 -21.82 -7.47
N THR A 17 -41.04 -21.68 -6.19
CA THR A 17 -39.73 -21.16 -5.77
C THR A 17 -38.70 -22.20 -6.17
N ALA A 18 -38.11 -22.05 -7.34
CA ALA A 18 -36.82 -22.65 -7.64
C ALA A 18 -35.79 -21.90 -6.79
N LEU A 19 -35.41 -22.46 -5.64
CA LEU A 19 -34.12 -22.12 -5.04
C LEU A 19 -33.06 -22.62 -6.01
N THR A 20 -32.63 -21.75 -6.92
CA THR A 20 -31.28 -21.85 -7.44
C THR A 20 -30.37 -21.47 -6.28
N LEU A 21 -29.90 -22.47 -5.53
CA LEU A 21 -28.62 -22.34 -4.86
C LEU A 21 -27.62 -22.09 -6.00
N GLY A 22 -27.34 -20.81 -6.26
CA GLY A 22 -26.11 -20.45 -6.96
C GLY A 22 -25.00 -21.06 -6.11
N LEU A 23 -24.34 -22.07 -6.64
CA LEU A 23 -23.00 -22.41 -6.18
C LEU A 23 -22.19 -21.14 -6.43
N VAL A 24 -22.01 -20.34 -5.38
CA VAL A 24 -20.98 -19.30 -5.40
C VAL A 24 -19.69 -20.10 -5.51
N SER A 25 -19.12 -20.16 -6.71
CA SER A 25 -17.74 -20.60 -6.86
C SER A 25 -16.93 -19.74 -5.88
N PRO A 26 -16.09 -20.33 -5.01
CA PRO A 26 -15.23 -19.52 -4.17
C PRO A 26 -14.45 -18.60 -5.10
N ALA A 27 -14.54 -17.28 -4.87
CA ALA A 27 -13.77 -16.31 -5.60
C ALA A 27 -12.29 -16.54 -5.24
N THR A 28 -11.61 -17.38 -6.01
CA THR A 28 -10.19 -17.66 -5.87
C THR A 28 -9.47 -16.84 -6.93
N ALA A 29 -8.76 -15.80 -6.51
CA ALA A 29 -7.79 -15.15 -7.37
C ALA A 29 -6.59 -16.08 -7.60
N ALA A 30 -5.86 -15.86 -8.69
CA ALA A 30 -4.73 -16.70 -9.06
C ALA A 30 -3.57 -16.51 -8.08
N VAL A 31 -3.18 -17.59 -7.41
CA VAL A 31 -1.79 -17.77 -7.00
C VAL A 31 -1.07 -18.33 -8.21
N VAL A 32 -0.28 -17.49 -8.88
CA VAL A 32 0.46 -17.87 -10.08
C VAL A 32 1.41 -19.01 -9.71
N ALA A 33 1.44 -20.05 -10.56
CA ALA A 33 2.16 -21.28 -10.23
C ALA A 33 3.68 -21.07 -10.09
N GLU A 34 4.24 -20.17 -10.91
CA GLU A 34 5.65 -19.83 -10.94
C GLU A 34 5.76 -18.29 -10.89
N PRO A 35 5.52 -17.67 -9.72
CA PRO A 35 5.66 -16.23 -9.59
C PRO A 35 7.12 -15.84 -9.81
N VAL A 36 7.35 -14.65 -10.34
CA VAL A 36 8.71 -14.11 -10.46
C VAL A 36 9.21 -13.85 -9.05
N LYS A 37 10.33 -14.46 -8.69
CA LYS A 37 10.89 -14.38 -7.35
C LYS A 37 12.41 -14.32 -7.39
N ASP A 38 12.96 -13.49 -6.52
CA ASP A 38 14.41 -13.41 -6.26
C ASP A 38 14.65 -13.32 -4.75
N LEU A 39 15.79 -13.87 -4.33
CA LEU A 39 16.24 -13.85 -2.94
C LEU A 39 17.72 -13.47 -2.95
N ALA A 40 18.07 -12.40 -2.24
CA ALA A 40 19.42 -11.88 -2.20
C ALA A 40 20.40 -12.87 -1.53
N ASP A 41 21.66 -12.83 -1.95
CA ASP A 41 22.73 -13.54 -1.25
C ASP A 41 22.85 -13.01 0.19
N GLY A 42 22.62 -13.88 1.17
CA GLY A 42 22.65 -13.50 2.59
C GLY A 42 21.37 -12.81 3.08
N ALA A 43 20.26 -12.93 2.34
CA ALA A 43 18.94 -12.47 2.73
C ALA A 43 18.57 -12.88 4.17
N THR A 44 17.94 -11.95 4.89
CA THR A 44 17.51 -12.15 6.28
C THR A 44 16.01 -12.45 6.40
N ALA A 45 15.24 -12.26 5.32
CA ALA A 45 13.86 -12.67 5.18
C ALA A 45 13.60 -13.26 3.78
N ASP A 46 12.53 -14.03 3.64
CA ASP A 46 12.00 -14.51 2.36
C ASP A 46 10.50 -14.20 2.30
N ILE A 47 9.94 -14.06 1.11
CA ILE A 47 8.52 -13.78 0.89
C ILE A 47 7.93 -14.79 -0.10
N SER A 48 6.70 -15.24 0.14
CA SER A 48 6.00 -16.20 -0.72
C SER A 48 4.49 -15.97 -0.72
N VAL A 49 3.82 -16.25 -1.83
CA VAL A 49 2.35 -16.14 -1.92
C VAL A 49 1.72 -17.25 -1.08
N LEU A 50 0.78 -16.88 -0.21
CA LEU A 50 0.06 -17.82 0.65
C LEU A 50 -1.37 -18.07 0.15
N GLY A 51 -2.06 -17.02 -0.25
CA GLY A 51 -3.44 -17.08 -0.74
C GLY A 51 -3.88 -15.76 -1.35
N SER A 52 -4.99 -15.76 -2.10
CA SER A 52 -5.52 -14.54 -2.70
C SER A 52 -7.03 -14.60 -2.86
N TYR A 53 -7.69 -13.45 -2.72
CA TYR A 53 -9.10 -13.23 -3.01
C TYR A 53 -9.21 -12.25 -4.19
N GLY A 54 -10.17 -12.46 -5.09
CA GLY A 54 -10.44 -11.54 -6.19
C GLY A 54 -11.86 -10.99 -6.12
N ALA A 55 -12.00 -9.67 -6.23
CA ALA A 55 -13.31 -9.01 -6.33
C ALA A 55 -14.00 -9.24 -7.68
N GLY A 56 -13.23 -9.63 -8.71
CA GLY A 56 -13.73 -9.95 -10.05
C GLY A 56 -14.02 -8.71 -10.91
N ALA A 57 -13.32 -7.61 -10.66
CA ALA A 57 -13.34 -6.37 -11.41
C ALA A 57 -11.91 -6.07 -11.91
N PHE A 58 -11.79 -5.41 -13.05
CA PHE A 58 -10.52 -5.12 -13.71
C PHE A 58 -10.44 -3.63 -14.04
N ASP A 59 -9.33 -2.98 -13.68
CA ASP A 59 -9.08 -1.56 -13.99
C ASP A 59 -10.19 -0.64 -13.43
N ASP A 60 -10.65 -0.98 -12.23
CA ASP A 60 -11.80 -0.38 -11.56
C ASP A 60 -11.46 0.01 -10.10
N SER A 61 -10.19 -0.05 -9.70
CA SER A 61 -9.71 0.23 -8.34
C SER A 61 -10.46 -0.58 -7.24
N ALA A 62 -10.53 -1.89 -7.47
CA ALA A 62 -11.40 -2.80 -6.71
C ALA A 62 -10.77 -3.39 -5.44
N ALA A 63 -9.51 -3.04 -5.15
CA ALA A 63 -8.74 -3.47 -3.99
C ALA A 63 -7.59 -2.48 -3.66
N GLU A 64 -7.92 -1.21 -3.42
CA GLU A 64 -6.92 -0.14 -3.18
C GLU A 64 -6.25 -0.28 -1.80
N ILE A 65 -7.00 -0.06 -0.72
CA ILE A 65 -6.47 -0.11 0.66
C ILE A 65 -6.91 -1.37 1.39
N VAL A 66 -5.97 -1.96 2.16
CA VAL A 66 -6.22 -3.13 3.01
C VAL A 66 -5.88 -2.88 4.47
N ALA A 67 -6.75 -3.35 5.37
CA ALA A 67 -6.50 -3.38 6.80
C ALA A 67 -6.81 -4.75 7.40
N PHE A 68 -6.18 -5.10 8.53
CA PHE A 68 -6.37 -6.39 9.18
C PHE A 68 -6.78 -6.24 10.64
N HIS A 69 -7.86 -6.94 11.02
CA HIS A 69 -8.30 -7.03 12.40
C HIS A 69 -7.98 -8.42 12.98
N ALA A 70 -7.03 -8.46 13.92
CA ALA A 70 -6.45 -9.69 14.45
C ALA A 70 -7.47 -10.56 15.21
N ASP A 71 -8.27 -9.98 16.09
CA ASP A 71 -9.18 -10.73 16.96
C ASP A 71 -10.27 -11.47 16.17
N SER A 72 -10.83 -10.84 15.13
CA SER A 72 -11.83 -11.46 14.25
C SER A 72 -11.23 -12.16 13.03
N LYS A 73 -9.91 -12.03 12.81
CA LYS A 73 -9.19 -12.57 11.65
C LYS A 73 -9.84 -12.11 10.34
N ARG A 74 -10.09 -10.80 10.25
CA ARG A 74 -10.76 -10.20 9.10
C ARG A 74 -9.80 -9.29 8.34
N ILE A 75 -9.81 -9.42 7.01
CA ILE A 75 -9.21 -8.45 6.10
C ILE A 75 -10.34 -7.51 5.66
N LEU A 76 -10.09 -6.22 5.71
CA LEU A 76 -10.96 -5.17 5.18
C LEU A 76 -10.28 -4.69 3.89
N THR A 77 -10.95 -4.89 2.75
CA THR A 77 -10.44 -4.47 1.44
C THR A 77 -11.34 -3.38 0.90
N VAL A 78 -10.79 -2.20 0.64
CA VAL A 78 -11.51 -1.12 -0.03
C VAL A 78 -11.72 -1.47 -1.50
N ASN A 79 -12.96 -1.31 -1.95
CA ASN A 79 -13.36 -1.46 -3.34
C ASN A 79 -14.02 -0.14 -3.77
N ALA A 80 -13.22 0.78 -4.33
CA ALA A 80 -13.66 2.10 -4.72
C ALA A 80 -14.78 2.05 -5.76
N LEU A 81 -14.66 1.18 -6.78
CA LEU A 81 -15.71 0.97 -7.80
C LEU A 81 -17.12 0.90 -7.21
N SER A 82 -17.27 0.08 -6.17
CA SER A 82 -18.58 -0.19 -5.58
C SER A 82 -18.93 0.73 -4.41
N GLY A 83 -18.00 1.57 -3.96
CA GLY A 83 -18.16 2.43 -2.78
C GLY A 83 -18.27 1.63 -1.48
N LYS A 84 -17.55 0.51 -1.40
CA LYS A 84 -17.70 -0.47 -0.30
C LYS A 84 -16.37 -1.00 0.18
N ILE A 85 -16.43 -1.59 1.37
CA ILE A 85 -15.37 -2.41 1.94
C ILE A 85 -15.82 -3.85 1.90
N ASP A 86 -15.06 -4.70 1.21
CA ASP A 86 -15.18 -6.15 1.29
C ASP A 86 -14.61 -6.65 2.61
N VAL A 87 -15.41 -7.41 3.36
CA VAL A 87 -14.98 -8.01 4.63
C VAL A 87 -14.68 -9.48 4.40
N LEU A 88 -13.39 -9.83 4.45
CA LEU A 88 -12.91 -11.18 4.17
C LEU A 88 -12.61 -11.93 5.47
N ASP A 89 -13.10 -13.17 5.58
CA ASP A 89 -12.63 -14.13 6.58
C ASP A 89 -11.27 -14.69 6.16
N ALA A 90 -10.26 -14.45 6.99
CA ALA A 90 -8.89 -14.92 6.82
C ALA A 90 -8.47 -15.85 7.95
N ALA A 91 -9.40 -16.54 8.62
CA ALA A 91 -9.04 -17.54 9.64
C ALA A 91 -8.14 -18.65 9.08
N ASP A 92 -8.29 -18.96 7.79
CA ASP A 92 -7.25 -19.59 6.97
C ASP A 92 -6.74 -18.56 5.96
N PRO A 93 -5.54 -17.98 6.17
CA PRO A 93 -4.99 -16.94 5.31
C PRO A 93 -4.56 -17.46 3.92
N SER A 94 -4.53 -18.78 3.71
CA SER A 94 -4.29 -19.35 2.38
C SER A 94 -5.53 -19.36 1.49
N THR A 95 -6.70 -19.14 2.08
CA THR A 95 -7.99 -19.10 1.37
C THR A 95 -8.90 -18.00 1.94
N PRO A 96 -8.57 -16.71 1.79
CA PRO A 96 -9.44 -15.63 2.23
C PRO A 96 -10.79 -15.70 1.48
N THR A 97 -11.90 -15.45 2.19
CA THR A 97 -13.25 -15.50 1.59
C THR A 97 -14.12 -14.34 2.04
N LYS A 98 -14.85 -13.70 1.13
CA LYS A 98 -15.78 -12.63 1.47
C LYS A 98 -16.94 -13.14 2.33
N VAL A 99 -17.15 -12.53 3.49
CA VAL A 99 -18.24 -12.83 4.44
C VAL A 99 -19.24 -11.68 4.62
N GLY A 100 -18.94 -10.51 4.08
CA GLY A 100 -19.84 -9.36 4.08
C GLY A 100 -19.23 -8.16 3.41
N GLU A 101 -19.93 -7.03 3.50
CA GLU A 101 -19.48 -5.75 2.98
C GLU A 101 -20.03 -4.61 3.83
N VAL A 102 -19.34 -3.47 3.84
CA VAL A 102 -19.79 -2.21 4.45
C VAL A 102 -19.86 -1.15 3.35
N SER A 103 -20.97 -0.41 3.28
CA SER A 103 -21.20 0.60 2.22
C SER A 103 -21.04 2.03 2.74
N GLY A 104 -20.40 2.87 1.94
CA GLY A 104 -20.25 4.31 2.19
C GLY A 104 -21.55 5.09 2.05
N GLY A 105 -22.46 4.61 1.19
CA GLY A 105 -23.69 5.30 0.82
C GLY A 105 -24.07 5.06 -0.64
N GLU A 106 -25.14 5.71 -1.10
CA GLU A 106 -25.44 5.81 -2.53
C GLU A 106 -24.57 6.92 -3.15
N ASN A 107 -23.98 6.67 -4.32
CA ASN A 107 -23.12 7.61 -5.05
C ASN A 107 -21.93 8.14 -4.20
N THR A 108 -21.21 7.23 -3.56
CA THR A 108 -20.01 7.55 -2.78
C THR A 108 -18.91 6.55 -3.08
N THR A 109 -17.67 6.98 -2.97
CA THR A 109 -16.47 6.13 -2.99
C THR A 109 -15.98 5.95 -1.55
N ILE A 110 -15.32 4.83 -1.26
CA ILE A 110 -14.50 4.67 -0.05
C ILE A 110 -13.08 4.55 -0.57
N ASN A 111 -12.15 5.35 -0.04
CA ASN A 111 -10.77 5.38 -0.53
C ASN A 111 -9.84 4.67 0.48
N SER A 112 -10.16 4.76 1.78
CA SER A 112 -9.30 4.18 2.82
C SER A 112 -10.06 3.64 4.03
N VAL A 113 -9.41 2.70 4.73
CA VAL A 113 -9.91 2.08 5.97
C VAL A 113 -8.78 1.79 6.94
N ALA A 114 -9.03 2.07 8.22
CA ALA A 114 -8.17 1.66 9.34
C ALA A 114 -9.00 0.97 10.42
N VAL A 115 -8.37 0.06 11.18
CA VAL A 115 -9.06 -0.70 12.24
C VAL A 115 -8.26 -0.73 13.53
N ARG A 116 -8.94 -0.41 14.63
CA ARG A 116 -8.39 -0.49 15.98
C ARG A 116 -8.46 -1.92 16.50
N ALA A 117 -7.57 -2.26 17.44
CA ALA A 117 -7.49 -3.60 18.03
C ALA A 117 -8.78 -4.09 18.71
N ASP A 118 -9.70 -3.21 19.12
CA ASP A 118 -10.99 -3.59 19.70
C ASP A 118 -12.09 -3.84 18.66
N GLY A 119 -11.78 -3.66 17.37
CA GLY A 119 -12.71 -3.84 16.25
C GLY A 119 -13.34 -2.55 15.73
N LEU A 120 -13.10 -1.39 16.35
CA LEU A 120 -13.58 -0.12 15.79
C LEU A 120 -12.82 0.18 14.48
N ALA A 121 -13.49 0.04 13.36
CA ALA A 121 -13.01 0.45 12.05
C ALA A 121 -13.53 1.84 11.69
N VAL A 122 -12.69 2.58 10.97
CA VAL A 122 -12.94 3.93 10.46
C VAL A 122 -12.61 3.90 8.98
N ALA A 123 -13.51 4.39 8.13
CA ALA A 123 -13.28 4.48 6.70
C ALA A 123 -13.69 5.84 6.15
N THR A 124 -12.96 6.30 5.13
CA THR A 124 -13.29 7.51 4.41
C THR A 124 -14.48 7.29 3.49
N VAL A 125 -15.22 8.36 3.22
CA VAL A 125 -16.34 8.37 2.28
C VAL A 125 -16.26 9.64 1.46
N GLU A 126 -15.87 9.47 0.20
CA GLU A 126 -15.87 10.51 -0.81
C GLU A 126 -17.29 10.66 -1.39
N PRO A 127 -17.83 11.89 -1.51
CA PRO A 127 -19.10 12.13 -2.16
C PRO A 127 -18.97 12.13 -3.69
N GLU A 128 -20.08 11.96 -4.42
CA GLU A 128 -20.14 12.01 -5.91
C GLU A 128 -19.40 13.21 -6.54
N ASN A 129 -19.36 14.35 -5.84
CA ASN A 129 -18.58 15.50 -6.25
C ASN A 129 -17.38 15.63 -5.31
N LYS A 130 -16.19 15.19 -5.74
CA LYS A 130 -14.96 15.18 -4.93
C LYS A 130 -14.61 16.51 -4.24
N THR A 131 -15.01 17.63 -4.84
CA THR A 131 -14.78 18.98 -4.28
C THR A 131 -15.67 19.32 -3.09
N ASP A 132 -16.73 18.54 -2.83
CA ASP A 132 -17.57 18.68 -1.64
C ASP A 132 -16.93 17.98 -0.44
N ALA A 133 -17.25 18.46 0.77
CA ALA A 133 -16.78 17.82 2.01
C ALA A 133 -17.28 16.37 2.13
N GLY A 134 -16.36 15.46 2.40
CA GLY A 134 -16.62 14.04 2.63
C GLY A 134 -16.93 13.70 4.10
N GLU A 135 -16.96 12.40 4.38
CA GLU A 135 -17.31 11.86 5.69
C GLU A 135 -16.35 10.75 6.13
N LEU A 136 -16.38 10.44 7.44
CA LEU A 136 -15.93 9.16 7.95
C LEU A 136 -17.13 8.33 8.37
N ILE A 137 -17.12 7.03 8.07
CA ILE A 137 -18.01 6.03 8.65
C ILE A 137 -17.28 5.22 9.71
N PHE A 138 -18.01 4.80 10.75
CA PHE A 138 -17.49 3.92 11.80
C PHE A 138 -18.26 2.61 11.78
N PHE A 139 -17.57 1.48 11.93
CA PHE A 139 -18.22 0.16 12.00
C PHE A 139 -17.42 -0.82 12.87
N ASP A 140 -18.04 -1.96 13.19
CA ASP A 140 -17.42 -3.05 13.94
C ASP A 140 -16.86 -4.09 12.95
N ALA A 141 -15.54 -4.16 12.81
CA ALA A 141 -14.85 -5.13 11.96
C ALA A 141 -14.97 -6.58 12.48
N GLY A 142 -15.31 -6.76 13.75
CA GLY A 142 -15.52 -8.05 14.40
C GLY A 142 -16.98 -8.51 14.46
N ALA A 143 -17.91 -7.75 13.87
CA ALA A 143 -19.32 -8.10 13.93
C ALA A 143 -19.61 -9.46 13.27
N ASP A 144 -20.42 -10.29 13.94
CA ASP A 144 -20.91 -11.59 13.41
C ASP A 144 -21.58 -11.45 12.04
N THR A 145 -22.18 -10.29 11.77
CA THR A 145 -22.76 -9.93 10.47
C THR A 145 -22.25 -8.55 10.07
N PRO A 146 -21.27 -8.48 9.15
CA PRO A 146 -20.72 -7.22 8.67
C PRO A 146 -21.80 -6.34 8.00
N GLY A 147 -21.53 -5.03 7.94
CA GLY A 147 -22.36 -4.06 7.20
C GLY A 147 -23.11 -3.04 8.04
N THR A 148 -23.07 -3.13 9.38
CA THR A 148 -23.72 -2.12 10.23
C THR A 148 -22.80 -0.93 10.49
N VAL A 149 -23.16 0.22 9.94
CA VAL A 149 -22.52 1.52 10.27
C VAL A 149 -23.02 2.01 11.64
N LEU A 150 -22.08 2.30 12.53
CA LEU A 150 -22.31 2.78 13.90
C LEU A 150 -22.60 4.28 13.96
N GLY A 151 -22.07 5.05 13.01
CA GLY A 151 -22.23 6.49 12.92
C GLY A 151 -21.34 7.10 11.85
N ARG A 152 -21.50 8.41 11.63
CA ARG A 152 -20.78 9.19 10.61
C ARG A 152 -20.40 10.57 11.15
N VAL A 153 -19.30 11.13 10.67
CA VAL A 153 -18.88 12.52 10.91
C VAL A 153 -18.38 13.13 9.61
N GLY A 154 -18.55 14.44 9.41
CA GLY A 154 -18.02 15.15 8.24
C GLY A 154 -16.56 15.58 8.43
N VAL A 155 -15.80 15.55 7.34
CA VAL A 155 -14.38 15.94 7.23
C VAL A 155 -14.16 16.88 6.03
N GLY A 156 -12.93 17.00 5.51
CA GLY A 156 -12.58 17.86 4.37
C GLY A 156 -13.04 17.29 3.02
N ALA A 157 -12.72 17.99 1.94
CA ALA A 157 -12.98 17.53 0.57
C ALA A 157 -11.98 16.44 0.18
N LEU A 158 -12.43 15.44 -0.59
CA LEU A 158 -11.67 14.25 -0.99
C LEU A 158 -10.88 13.61 0.19
N PRO A 159 -11.58 13.01 1.17
CA PRO A 159 -10.91 12.30 2.25
C PRO A 159 -10.31 11.00 1.70
N ASP A 160 -9.04 11.05 1.37
CA ASP A 160 -8.40 9.94 0.70
C ASP A 160 -7.95 8.88 1.70
N MET A 161 -6.92 9.20 2.49
CA MET A 161 -6.33 8.27 3.44
C MET A 161 -6.84 8.44 4.87
N VAL A 162 -7.04 7.32 5.60
CA VAL A 162 -7.25 7.32 7.06
C VAL A 162 -6.30 6.37 7.78
N THR A 163 -5.74 6.82 8.90
CA THR A 163 -4.98 5.98 9.84
C THR A 163 -5.40 6.21 11.29
N ILE A 164 -5.11 5.26 12.16
CA ILE A 164 -5.38 5.34 13.61
C ILE A 164 -4.05 5.39 14.35
N THR A 165 -3.92 6.31 15.30
CA THR A 165 -2.72 6.41 16.16
C THR A 165 -2.46 5.07 16.87
N PRO A 166 -1.20 4.68 17.15
CA PRO A 166 -0.89 3.42 17.81
C PRO A 166 -1.64 3.19 19.14
N GLU A 167 -1.92 4.27 19.89
CA GLU A 167 -2.67 4.22 21.15
C GLU A 167 -4.18 4.02 20.95
N GLY A 168 -4.70 4.20 19.74
CA GLY A 168 -6.12 4.07 19.41
C GLY A 168 -6.99 5.29 19.77
N ASP A 169 -6.36 6.41 20.13
CA ASP A 169 -7.02 7.62 20.64
C ASP A 169 -7.50 8.58 19.54
N TYR A 170 -6.90 8.54 18.35
CA TYR A 170 -7.25 9.41 17.23
C TYR A 170 -7.28 8.66 15.90
N ALA A 171 -8.21 9.05 15.04
CA ALA A 171 -8.14 8.82 13.60
C ALA A 171 -7.65 10.11 12.92
N LEU A 172 -6.76 9.96 11.96
CA LEU A 172 -6.16 11.03 11.17
C LEU A 172 -6.53 10.82 9.72
N VAL A 173 -6.98 11.87 9.04
CA VAL A 173 -7.48 11.79 7.67
C VAL A 173 -6.76 12.82 6.82
N ALA A 174 -6.15 12.38 5.73
CA ALA A 174 -5.67 13.25 4.68
C ALA A 174 -6.86 13.63 3.81
N ASN A 175 -7.11 14.92 3.66
CA ASN A 175 -8.15 15.43 2.77
C ASN A 175 -7.39 16.19 1.69
N GLU A 176 -7.24 15.58 0.52
CA GLU A 176 -6.42 16.11 -0.57
C GLU A 176 -6.91 17.50 -0.97
N GLY A 177 -8.23 17.65 -1.13
CA GLY A 177 -8.80 18.91 -1.56
C GLY A 177 -8.52 19.24 -3.03
N GLU A 178 -8.45 18.23 -3.90
CA GLU A 178 -8.26 18.41 -5.34
C GLU A 178 -9.27 19.34 -6.01
N PRO A 179 -8.87 20.03 -7.10
CA PRO A 179 -9.74 20.90 -7.85
C PRO A 179 -10.76 20.11 -8.68
N ALA A 180 -11.83 20.80 -9.09
CA ALA A 180 -12.60 20.35 -10.24
C ALA A 180 -11.71 20.37 -11.50
N GLU A 181 -11.97 19.47 -12.46
CA GLU A 181 -11.26 19.37 -13.76
C GLU A 181 -11.02 20.72 -14.46
N ASP A 182 -12.01 21.62 -14.39
CA ASP A 182 -11.98 22.93 -15.03
C ASP A 182 -11.49 24.06 -14.12
N TYR A 183 -11.03 23.73 -12.90
CA TYR A 183 -10.63 24.64 -11.84
C TYR A 183 -11.71 25.68 -11.45
N SER A 184 -12.99 25.36 -11.65
CA SER A 184 -14.09 26.24 -11.23
C SER A 184 -14.29 26.25 -9.70
N VAL A 185 -13.85 25.18 -9.04
CA VAL A 185 -13.79 25.00 -7.59
C VAL A 185 -12.44 24.36 -7.28
N ASP A 186 -11.78 24.84 -6.24
CA ASP A 186 -10.52 24.29 -5.72
C ASP A 186 -10.55 24.42 -4.19
N PRO A 187 -10.93 23.35 -3.46
CA PRO A 187 -10.94 23.37 -2.00
C PRO A 187 -9.52 23.49 -1.43
N GLU A 188 -9.42 23.82 -0.13
CA GLU A 188 -8.13 23.73 0.56
C GLU A 188 -7.92 22.28 1.03
N GLY A 189 -6.74 21.72 0.76
CA GLY A 189 -6.32 20.48 1.40
C GLY A 189 -6.17 20.65 2.91
N SER A 190 -6.36 19.56 3.67
CA SER A 190 -6.30 19.62 5.14
C SER A 190 -6.11 18.26 5.80
N VAL A 191 -5.77 18.25 7.09
CA VAL A 191 -5.71 17.02 7.89
C VAL A 191 -6.77 17.04 8.98
N ALA A 192 -7.72 16.10 8.93
CA ALA A 192 -8.71 15.95 10.00
C ALA A 192 -8.13 15.11 11.14
N VAL A 193 -8.30 15.58 12.37
CA VAL A 193 -7.86 14.91 13.60
C VAL A 193 -9.08 14.61 14.46
N VAL A 194 -9.52 13.35 14.43
CA VAL A 194 -10.76 12.90 15.06
C VAL A 194 -10.45 12.13 16.33
N LYS A 195 -10.89 12.63 17.47
CA LYS A 195 -10.74 11.89 18.74
C LYS A 195 -11.66 10.67 18.75
N LEU A 196 -11.10 9.50 19.00
CA LEU A 196 -11.85 8.26 19.09
C LEU A 196 -12.29 7.98 20.53
N PRO A 197 -13.51 7.44 20.72
CA PRO A 197 -13.94 6.98 22.03
C PRO A 197 -13.26 5.64 22.40
N ASP A 198 -12.95 5.43 23.68
CA ASP A 198 -12.40 4.15 24.18
C ASP A 198 -13.32 2.95 23.93
N ALA A 199 -14.63 3.20 23.80
CA ALA A 199 -15.61 2.16 23.50
C ALA A 199 -15.76 1.98 21.99
N LEU A 200 -16.10 0.76 21.55
CA LEU A 200 -16.48 0.45 20.19
C LEU A 200 -17.82 1.14 19.82
N LYS A 201 -17.71 2.41 19.41
CA LYS A 201 -18.80 3.27 18.94
C LYS A 201 -18.24 4.38 18.06
N ALA A 202 -19.10 4.99 17.26
CA ALA A 202 -18.71 6.14 16.45
C ALA A 202 -18.29 7.35 17.31
N ALA A 203 -17.32 8.10 16.80
CA ALA A 203 -17.07 9.47 17.24
C ALA A 203 -18.26 10.38 16.85
N THR A 204 -18.26 11.61 17.37
CA THR A 204 -19.25 12.63 17.02
C THR A 204 -18.60 13.80 16.31
N GLN A 205 -19.39 14.65 15.65
CA GLN A 205 -18.84 15.84 14.98
C GLN A 205 -18.06 16.76 15.94
N ALA A 206 -18.37 16.75 17.23
CA ALA A 206 -17.66 17.55 18.23
C ALA A 206 -16.23 17.05 18.51
N ASP A 207 -15.91 15.83 18.08
CA ASP A 207 -14.60 15.20 18.23
C ASP A 207 -13.66 15.47 17.05
N VAL A 208 -14.18 16.06 15.95
CA VAL A 208 -13.44 16.39 14.74
C VAL A 208 -12.78 17.76 14.89
N ARG A 209 -11.49 17.83 14.56
CA ARG A 209 -10.72 19.07 14.38
C ARG A 209 -10.00 19.02 13.05
N THR A 210 -9.60 20.17 12.52
CA THR A 210 -8.91 20.28 11.24
C THR A 210 -7.61 21.03 11.45
N ALA A 211 -6.51 20.49 10.94
CA ALA A 211 -5.26 21.18 10.74
C ALA A 211 -5.22 21.69 9.29
N ASP A 212 -5.17 23.01 9.12
CA ASP A 212 -5.11 23.67 7.81
C ASP A 212 -3.69 24.20 7.51
N PHE A 213 -3.48 24.62 6.26
CA PHE A 213 -2.19 25.13 5.77
C PHE A 213 -2.13 26.66 5.64
N THR A 214 -3.17 27.38 6.06
CA THR A 214 -3.28 28.84 5.85
C THR A 214 -2.17 29.65 6.51
N ALA A 215 -1.50 29.08 7.52
CA ALA A 215 -0.36 29.69 8.19
C ALA A 215 0.92 29.75 7.32
N PHE A 216 0.96 29.02 6.20
CA PHE A 216 2.14 28.87 5.35
C PHE A 216 2.12 29.74 4.09
N GLU A 217 1.03 30.45 3.82
CA GLU A 217 0.85 31.29 2.63
C GLU A 217 2.05 32.21 2.33
N GLY A 218 2.63 32.01 1.15
CA GLY A 218 3.73 32.80 0.62
C GLY A 218 5.08 32.49 1.26
N THR A 219 5.21 31.34 1.94
CA THR A 219 6.46 30.94 2.62
C THR A 219 7.07 29.66 2.05
N LEU A 220 6.30 28.86 1.30
CA LEU A 220 6.68 27.50 0.92
C LEU A 220 7.65 27.45 -0.26
N ALA A 221 7.43 28.31 -1.26
CA ALA A 221 8.34 28.39 -2.42
C ALA A 221 9.79 28.73 -1.99
N ASP A 222 9.97 29.64 -1.03
CA ASP A 222 11.28 30.02 -0.48
C ASP A 222 11.96 28.87 0.28
N LYS A 223 11.20 27.92 0.81
CA LYS A 223 11.74 26.69 1.41
C LYS A 223 12.16 25.67 0.35
N GLY A 224 11.68 25.78 -0.89
CA GLY A 224 11.89 24.82 -1.96
C GLY A 224 10.77 23.78 -2.09
N VAL A 225 9.59 24.04 -1.50
CA VAL A 225 8.38 23.24 -1.72
C VAL A 225 7.85 23.53 -3.13
N HIS A 226 7.33 22.51 -3.79
CA HIS A 226 6.80 22.61 -5.14
C HIS A 226 5.42 23.27 -5.09
N ILE A 227 5.34 24.57 -5.43
CA ILE A 227 4.12 25.38 -5.41
C ILE A 227 3.79 25.90 -6.81
N TYR A 228 2.62 25.58 -7.33
CA TYR A 228 2.27 25.78 -8.74
C TYR A 228 0.74 25.77 -8.98
N GLY A 229 0.30 25.77 -10.24
CA GLY A 229 -1.11 25.49 -10.56
C GLY A 229 -2.13 26.55 -10.12
N GLN A 230 -1.72 27.77 -9.72
CA GLN A 230 -2.66 28.83 -9.33
C GLN A 230 -3.43 29.40 -10.53
N VAL A 231 -4.40 28.64 -11.02
CA VAL A 231 -5.29 28.97 -12.12
C VAL A 231 -6.75 28.91 -11.67
N GLY A 232 -7.65 29.56 -12.41
CA GLY A 232 -9.09 29.48 -12.13
C GLY A 232 -9.43 29.96 -10.71
N ALA A 233 -10.06 29.08 -9.92
CA ALA A 233 -10.40 29.31 -8.51
C ALA A 233 -9.21 29.11 -7.54
N SER A 234 -8.11 28.49 -7.99
CA SER A 234 -6.89 28.30 -7.21
C SER A 234 -6.12 29.60 -7.08
N THR A 235 -6.03 30.13 -5.86
CA THR A 235 -5.41 31.44 -5.60
C THR A 235 -4.52 31.50 -4.36
N THR A 236 -4.45 30.42 -3.59
CA THR A 236 -3.70 30.33 -2.33
C THR A 236 -2.76 29.12 -2.38
N GLU A 237 -1.72 29.11 -1.54
CA GLU A 237 -0.85 27.94 -1.41
C GLU A 237 -1.61 26.78 -0.74
N ALA A 238 -2.51 27.05 0.20
CA ALA A 238 -3.32 26.02 0.86
C ALA A 238 -4.23 25.23 -0.08
N GLN A 239 -4.74 25.85 -1.16
CA GLN A 239 -5.48 25.16 -2.23
C GLN A 239 -4.57 24.31 -3.13
N ASN A 240 -3.27 24.60 -3.17
CA ASN A 240 -2.32 23.83 -3.97
C ASN A 240 -1.70 22.66 -3.19
N LEU A 241 -1.86 22.61 -1.85
CA LEU A 241 -1.36 21.51 -1.04
C LEU A 241 -2.40 20.40 -0.99
N GLU A 242 -2.03 19.23 -1.48
CA GLU A 242 -2.86 18.00 -1.53
C GLU A 242 -2.26 16.95 -0.56
N PRO A 243 -2.78 16.83 0.68
CA PRO A 243 -2.40 15.76 1.61
C PRO A 243 -2.82 14.38 1.13
N GLU A 244 -1.86 13.47 1.05
CA GLU A 244 -2.06 12.13 0.50
C GLU A 244 -2.05 11.06 1.61
N TYR A 245 -0.87 10.74 2.15
CA TYR A 245 -0.68 9.61 3.06
C TYR A 245 -0.10 10.03 4.40
N ILE A 246 -0.46 9.32 5.49
CA ILE A 246 -0.11 9.69 6.86
C ILE A 246 0.66 8.58 7.59
N ALA A 247 1.85 8.91 8.09
CA ALA A 247 2.57 8.12 9.10
C ALA A 247 2.50 8.76 10.48
N VAL A 248 2.51 7.95 11.55
CA VAL A 248 2.37 8.43 12.94
C VAL A 248 3.55 8.00 13.78
N SER A 249 4.17 8.94 14.51
CA SER A 249 5.20 8.65 15.52
C SER A 249 5.33 9.81 16.51
N GLY A 250 5.57 9.51 17.78
CA GLY A 250 5.88 10.52 18.80
C GLY A 250 4.79 11.58 19.05
N GLY A 251 3.52 11.27 18.78
CA GLY A 251 2.41 12.23 18.88
C GLY A 251 2.32 13.22 17.71
N LYS A 252 3.09 12.99 16.65
CA LYS A 252 3.05 13.73 15.38
C LYS A 252 2.51 12.85 14.26
N ALA A 253 1.87 13.51 13.30
CA ALA A 253 1.56 12.94 12.00
C ALA A 253 2.51 13.53 10.96
N TYR A 254 3.04 12.69 10.09
CA TYR A 254 3.88 13.06 8.95
C TYR A 254 3.07 12.75 7.70
N VAL A 255 2.79 13.79 6.92
CA VAL A 255 1.80 13.74 5.84
C VAL A 255 2.48 14.06 4.53
N THR A 256 2.42 13.16 3.56
CA THR A 256 2.93 13.41 2.22
C THR A 256 2.06 14.46 1.52
N LEU A 257 2.73 15.35 0.79
CA LEU A 257 2.14 16.31 -0.15
C LEU A 257 2.78 15.98 -1.50
N GLN A 258 2.25 14.96 -2.18
CA GLN A 258 2.92 14.21 -3.25
C GLN A 258 3.30 15.13 -4.41
N GLU A 259 2.32 15.84 -4.98
CA GLU A 259 2.44 16.84 -6.05
C GLU A 259 3.44 17.91 -5.63
N ASN A 260 3.36 18.33 -4.36
CA ASN A 260 4.22 19.38 -3.81
C ASN A 260 5.63 18.90 -3.40
N ASN A 261 5.93 17.61 -3.57
CA ASN A 261 7.22 16.98 -3.23
C ASN A 261 7.69 17.37 -1.82
N ALA A 262 6.79 17.29 -0.85
CA ALA A 262 7.00 17.75 0.51
C ALA A 262 6.35 16.84 1.54
N VAL A 263 6.71 17.04 2.81
CA VAL A 263 6.04 16.43 3.95
C VAL A 263 5.63 17.51 4.94
N ALA A 264 4.37 17.46 5.36
CA ALA A 264 3.84 18.26 6.46
C ALA A 264 3.96 17.53 7.80
N VAL A 265 4.22 18.29 8.86
CA VAL A 265 4.26 17.77 10.24
C VAL A 265 3.09 18.34 11.03
N VAL A 266 2.20 17.47 11.49
CA VAL A 266 1.01 17.85 12.26
C VAL A 266 1.19 17.45 13.72
N ASP A 267 0.96 18.38 14.63
CA ASP A 267 0.75 18.06 16.04
C ASP A 267 -0.66 17.52 16.26
N ILE A 268 -0.77 16.26 16.68
CA ILE A 268 -2.06 15.59 16.84
C ILE A 268 -2.84 16.20 18.02
N ALA A 269 -2.15 16.59 19.09
CA ALA A 269 -2.79 17.10 20.29
C ALA A 269 -3.47 18.45 20.03
N THR A 270 -2.85 19.35 19.27
CA THR A 270 -3.40 20.66 18.93
C THR A 270 -4.16 20.68 17.61
N ALA A 271 -3.98 19.68 16.73
CA ALA A 271 -4.46 19.67 15.35
C ALA A 271 -3.97 20.90 14.58
N THR A 272 -2.64 21.06 14.52
CA THR A 272 -1.99 22.18 13.83
C THR A 272 -0.84 21.66 12.99
N VAL A 273 -0.74 22.13 11.74
CA VAL A 273 0.45 21.95 10.92
C VAL A 273 1.57 22.82 11.51
N GLU A 274 2.66 22.21 11.95
CA GLU A 274 3.80 22.89 12.59
C GLU A 274 4.90 23.24 11.60
N ASP A 275 5.10 22.39 10.59
CA ASP A 275 6.09 22.62 9.54
C ASP A 275 5.68 21.92 8.23
N VAL A 276 6.27 22.39 7.14
CA VAL A 276 6.25 21.78 5.81
C VAL A 276 7.66 21.88 5.26
N TRP A 277 8.26 20.74 4.96
CA TRP A 277 9.63 20.66 4.44
C TRP A 277 9.68 19.92 3.10
N PRO A 278 10.51 20.41 2.15
CA PRO A 278 10.64 19.77 0.85
C PRO A 278 11.52 18.53 0.91
N LEU A 279 11.30 17.61 -0.01
CA LEU A 279 12.05 16.35 -0.09
C LEU A 279 13.35 16.47 -0.91
N GLY A 280 13.47 17.53 -1.71
CA GLY A 280 14.57 17.71 -2.65
C GLY A 280 14.42 16.84 -3.90
N TYR A 281 15.54 16.52 -4.55
CA TYR A 281 15.54 15.83 -5.84
C TYR A 281 16.64 14.76 -5.90
N THR A 282 16.49 13.84 -6.84
CA THR A 282 17.53 12.90 -7.26
C THR A 282 18.26 13.47 -8.48
N ASP A 283 19.59 13.70 -8.39
CA ASP A 283 20.37 14.17 -9.55
C ASP A 283 20.68 13.00 -10.49
N ARG A 284 20.00 12.96 -11.65
CA ARG A 284 20.18 11.88 -12.63
C ARG A 284 21.49 11.97 -13.40
N ARG A 285 22.34 12.96 -13.10
CA ARG A 285 23.76 12.96 -13.54
C ARG A 285 24.61 11.98 -12.72
N GLU A 286 24.12 11.58 -11.56
CA GLU A 286 24.80 10.65 -10.66
C GLU A 286 24.08 9.31 -10.57
N VAL A 287 22.75 9.31 -10.60
CA VAL A 287 21.91 8.11 -10.54
C VAL A 287 21.38 7.79 -11.94
N PRO A 288 21.78 6.65 -12.56
CA PRO A 288 21.28 6.26 -13.87
C PRO A 288 19.80 5.88 -13.81
N MET A 289 19.11 6.02 -14.93
CA MET A 289 17.78 5.48 -15.13
C MET A 289 17.58 5.16 -16.61
N ASP A 290 16.56 4.38 -16.95
CA ASP A 290 16.09 4.31 -18.33
C ASP A 290 15.22 5.52 -18.66
N ILE A 291 15.46 6.19 -19.79
CA ILE A 291 14.82 7.47 -20.13
C ILE A 291 13.98 7.42 -21.40
N SER A 292 13.94 6.28 -22.08
CA SER A 292 13.37 6.15 -23.42
C SER A 292 12.61 4.84 -23.54
N ASP A 293 11.47 4.90 -24.21
CA ASP A 293 10.67 3.74 -24.63
C ASP A 293 10.81 3.50 -26.14
N LYS A 294 11.85 4.07 -26.79
CA LYS A 294 12.01 4.08 -28.26
C LYS A 294 13.39 3.70 -28.77
N ASP A 295 14.27 3.21 -27.92
CA ASP A 295 15.59 2.70 -28.27
C ASP A 295 15.70 1.16 -28.26
N ASP A 296 14.59 0.48 -28.00
CA ASP A 296 14.41 -0.97 -28.08
C ASP A 296 15.43 -1.75 -27.21
N LYS A 297 15.87 -1.19 -26.08
CA LYS A 297 16.89 -1.77 -25.20
C LYS A 297 16.86 -1.10 -23.82
N ILE A 298 17.08 -1.92 -22.79
CA ILE A 298 17.33 -1.39 -21.44
C ILE A 298 18.64 -0.58 -21.46
N ASP A 299 18.55 0.73 -21.26
CA ASP A 299 19.66 1.68 -21.30
C ASP A 299 19.72 2.53 -20.03
N LEU A 300 20.03 1.89 -18.89
CA LEU A 300 20.28 2.60 -17.64
C LEU A 300 21.50 3.53 -17.78
N ARG A 301 21.24 4.83 -17.90
CA ARG A 301 22.27 5.85 -18.09
C ARG A 301 21.97 7.12 -17.33
N THR A 302 23.01 7.90 -17.08
CA THR A 302 22.87 9.22 -16.48
C THR A 302 22.38 10.24 -17.51
N ALA A 303 21.50 11.15 -17.10
CA ALA A 303 20.99 12.23 -17.90
C ALA A 303 21.02 13.55 -17.11
N PRO A 304 21.18 14.72 -17.75
CA PRO A 304 21.20 15.99 -17.07
C PRO A 304 19.79 16.44 -16.66
N VAL A 305 19.05 15.64 -15.90
CA VAL A 305 17.72 15.98 -15.37
C VAL A 305 17.68 15.70 -13.86
N LYS A 306 16.67 16.21 -13.17
CA LYS A 306 16.45 15.95 -11.74
C LYS A 306 15.16 15.14 -11.57
N GLY A 307 15.18 14.05 -10.82
CA GLY A 307 13.97 13.31 -10.46
C GLY A 307 13.31 13.93 -9.24
N ILE A 308 12.03 14.26 -9.33
CA ILE A 308 11.20 14.69 -8.19
C ILE A 308 10.77 13.44 -7.43
N LEU A 309 10.78 13.44 -6.09
CA LEU A 309 10.49 12.21 -5.35
C LEU A 309 9.00 11.89 -5.33
N GLN A 310 8.17 12.88 -4.99
CA GLN A 310 6.69 12.82 -4.99
C GLN A 310 6.17 11.49 -4.42
N PRO A 311 6.39 11.27 -3.13
CA PRO A 311 5.97 10.03 -2.54
C PRO A 311 4.47 10.02 -2.30
N ASP A 312 3.83 8.96 -2.76
CA ASP A 312 2.49 8.59 -2.36
C ASP A 312 2.53 8.19 -0.87
N SER A 313 2.98 6.97 -0.61
CA SER A 313 2.84 6.38 0.72
C SER A 313 4.06 6.61 1.62
N ILE A 314 3.78 6.63 2.92
CA ILE A 314 4.76 6.88 3.98
C ILE A 314 4.54 5.95 5.18
N ALA A 315 5.63 5.42 5.73
CA ALA A 315 5.64 4.65 6.97
C ALA A 315 6.63 5.22 7.97
N ALA A 316 6.33 5.14 9.27
CA ALA A 316 7.23 5.57 10.34
C ALA A 316 7.69 4.38 11.20
N TYR A 317 8.94 4.42 11.64
CA TYR A 317 9.51 3.47 12.61
C TYR A 317 10.56 4.16 13.49
N GLU A 318 10.94 3.51 14.59
CA GLU A 318 11.94 4.05 15.51
C GLU A 318 13.19 3.16 15.56
N VAL A 319 14.36 3.81 15.57
CA VAL A 319 15.64 3.17 15.87
C VAL A 319 16.30 3.93 17.01
N ASP A 320 16.56 3.25 18.12
CA ASP A 320 17.14 3.83 19.34
C ASP A 320 16.43 5.11 19.82
N GLY A 321 15.10 5.16 19.68
CA GLY A 321 14.24 6.29 20.07
C GLY A 321 14.29 7.49 19.11
N THR A 322 14.85 7.32 17.91
CA THR A 322 14.80 8.29 16.82
C THR A 322 13.78 7.83 15.78
N THR A 323 12.83 8.69 15.43
CA THR A 323 11.86 8.46 14.36
C THR A 323 12.50 8.59 12.98
N TYR A 324 12.25 7.59 12.15
CA TYR A 324 12.57 7.57 10.73
C TYR A 324 11.29 7.36 9.91
N LEU A 325 11.27 7.97 8.72
CA LEU A 325 10.18 7.92 7.76
C LEU A 325 10.68 7.22 6.50
N VAL A 326 9.92 6.26 5.98
CA VAL A 326 10.19 5.55 4.73
C VAL A 326 9.14 5.98 3.73
N THR A 327 9.54 6.39 2.53
CA THR A 327 8.64 6.86 1.48
C THR A 327 8.83 6.06 0.19
N ALA A 328 7.74 5.72 -0.49
CA ALA A 328 7.77 5.18 -1.84
C ALA A 328 7.70 6.35 -2.84
N ASN A 329 8.73 6.55 -3.67
CA ASN A 329 8.86 7.76 -4.48
C ASN A 329 8.27 7.53 -5.89
N GLU A 330 6.94 7.54 -5.97
CA GLU A 330 6.13 7.17 -7.13
C GLU A 330 6.28 8.20 -8.27
N GLY A 331 5.68 9.39 -8.15
CA GLY A 331 5.88 10.45 -9.13
C GLY A 331 4.68 11.23 -9.63
N ASP A 332 3.57 11.36 -8.90
CA ASP A 332 2.36 11.92 -9.55
C ASP A 332 2.41 13.39 -9.98
N ALA A 333 1.63 13.74 -11.01
CA ALA A 333 1.69 15.02 -11.70
C ALA A 333 0.34 15.75 -11.63
N ARG A 334 0.37 17.08 -11.54
CA ARG A 334 -0.88 17.84 -11.66
C ARG A 334 -1.31 18.01 -13.11
N ASP A 335 -2.19 17.14 -13.57
CA ASP A 335 -2.67 17.08 -14.96
C ASP A 335 -4.21 17.09 -15.06
N TRP A 336 -4.76 18.28 -15.20
CA TRP A 336 -6.20 18.55 -15.32
C TRP A 336 -6.53 19.20 -16.67
N ASP A 337 -7.79 19.13 -17.08
CA ASP A 337 -8.30 19.73 -18.34
C ASP A 337 -7.92 21.24 -18.47
N ALA A 338 -8.00 21.99 -17.38
CA ALA A 338 -7.67 23.42 -17.35
C ALA A 338 -6.20 23.74 -17.06
N TYR A 339 -5.43 22.80 -16.50
CA TYR A 339 -4.04 23.00 -16.14
C TYR A 339 -3.26 21.69 -16.18
N SER A 340 -2.16 21.69 -16.92
CA SER A 340 -1.24 20.55 -17.00
C SER A 340 0.17 21.09 -16.89
N GLU A 341 0.93 20.58 -15.91
CA GLU A 341 2.37 20.85 -15.84
C GLU A 341 3.19 19.88 -16.69
N GLU A 342 2.61 18.76 -17.14
CA GLU A 342 3.35 17.70 -17.81
C GLU A 342 3.73 18.07 -19.26
N LYS A 343 4.98 17.78 -19.63
CA LYS A 343 5.45 17.86 -21.02
C LYS A 343 6.49 16.81 -21.35
N ARG A 344 6.49 16.37 -22.60
CA ARG A 344 7.62 15.63 -23.17
C ARG A 344 8.74 16.59 -23.58
N ILE A 345 9.99 16.26 -23.28
CA ILE A 345 11.17 17.09 -23.58
C ILE A 345 11.25 17.51 -25.06
N LYS A 346 10.88 16.64 -26.01
CA LYS A 346 10.88 16.97 -27.46
C LYS A 346 9.92 18.09 -27.85
N LYS A 347 8.99 18.47 -26.96
CA LYS A 347 8.04 19.56 -27.19
C LYS A 347 8.58 20.92 -26.75
N LEU A 348 9.68 20.96 -26.00
CA LEU A 348 10.37 22.20 -25.63
C LEU A 348 10.93 22.89 -26.87
N GLY A 349 10.74 24.21 -26.96
CA GLY A 349 11.06 25.02 -28.15
C GLY A 349 9.95 25.01 -29.21
N GLY A 350 8.84 24.31 -28.95
CA GLY A 350 7.64 24.32 -29.76
C GLY A 350 6.75 25.56 -29.53
N LYS A 351 5.55 25.55 -30.13
CA LYS A 351 4.62 26.69 -30.06
C LYS A 351 4.06 27.00 -28.66
N LYS A 352 4.17 26.05 -27.73
CA LYS A 352 3.51 26.09 -26.41
C LYS A 352 4.49 25.92 -25.23
N ALA A 353 5.79 25.87 -25.49
CA ALA A 353 6.80 25.69 -24.44
C ALA A 353 8.12 26.33 -24.87
N ALA A 354 8.75 27.05 -23.94
CA ALA A 354 10.09 27.61 -24.13
C ALA A 354 11.12 26.52 -24.49
N PRO A 355 12.20 26.85 -25.22
CA PRO A 355 13.27 25.90 -25.52
C PRO A 355 14.12 25.57 -24.28
N ILE A 356 14.95 24.54 -24.39
CA ILE A 356 16.08 24.32 -23.48
C ILE A 356 17.13 25.42 -23.74
N CYS A 357 17.74 25.97 -22.71
CA CYS A 357 18.73 27.05 -22.85
C CYS A 357 19.97 26.63 -23.65
N GLU A 358 20.55 27.57 -24.42
CA GLU A 358 21.84 27.36 -25.08
C GLU A 358 22.94 27.07 -24.04
N GLY A 359 23.71 26.01 -24.26
CA GLY A 359 24.76 25.58 -23.31
C GLY A 359 24.25 24.74 -22.14
N TYR A 360 22.99 24.29 -22.15
CA TYR A 360 22.40 23.42 -21.12
C TYR A 360 23.31 22.23 -20.82
N ALA A 361 23.67 22.05 -19.54
CA ALA A 361 24.60 21.01 -19.09
C ALA A 361 25.93 20.94 -19.88
N GLY A 362 26.37 22.05 -20.49
CA GLY A 362 27.56 22.10 -21.34
C GLY A 362 27.37 21.61 -22.78
N MET A 363 26.13 21.26 -23.17
CA MET A 363 25.79 20.79 -24.51
C MET A 363 25.79 21.91 -25.55
N THR A 364 26.24 21.60 -26.75
CA THR A 364 26.03 22.41 -27.95
C THR A 364 24.59 22.34 -28.43
N ALA A 365 24.18 23.26 -29.30
CA ALA A 365 22.83 23.23 -29.88
C ALA A 365 22.49 21.91 -30.59
N GLY A 366 23.46 21.27 -31.25
CA GLY A 366 23.25 19.97 -31.90
C GLY A 366 23.11 18.82 -30.90
N GLU A 367 23.83 18.86 -29.78
CA GLU A 367 23.68 17.86 -28.70
C GLU A 367 22.35 18.03 -27.96
N ILE A 368 21.83 19.25 -27.83
CA ILE A 368 20.46 19.49 -27.32
C ILE A 368 19.43 18.88 -28.28
N GLU A 369 19.59 19.07 -29.60
CA GLU A 369 18.70 18.46 -30.59
C GLU A 369 18.73 16.93 -30.52
N GLU A 370 19.91 16.33 -30.35
CA GLU A 370 20.07 14.89 -30.14
C GLU A 370 19.46 14.41 -28.82
N PHE A 371 19.65 15.16 -27.72
CA PHE A 371 19.03 14.87 -26.43
C PHE A 371 17.50 14.88 -26.50
N GLN A 372 16.92 15.76 -27.32
CA GLN A 372 15.47 15.85 -27.56
C GLN A 372 14.92 14.81 -28.56
N ALA A 373 15.76 13.91 -29.10
CA ALA A 373 15.29 12.81 -29.97
C ALA A 373 14.49 11.76 -29.20
N ASP A 374 13.60 11.03 -29.89
CA ASP A 374 12.70 10.06 -29.26
C ASP A 374 13.46 8.89 -28.63
N GLU A 375 14.54 8.46 -29.25
CA GLU A 375 15.46 7.41 -28.78
C GLU A 375 16.39 7.89 -27.66
N ASN A 376 16.27 9.17 -27.27
CA ASN A 376 16.96 9.77 -26.13
C ASN A 376 15.93 10.27 -25.12
N ALA A 377 16.13 11.45 -24.54
CA ALA A 377 15.21 11.98 -23.53
C ALA A 377 13.96 12.62 -24.14
N GLY A 378 13.82 12.66 -25.47
CA GLY A 378 12.75 13.40 -26.14
C GLY A 378 11.35 13.00 -25.69
N ARG A 379 11.16 11.74 -25.32
CA ARG A 379 9.90 11.22 -24.81
C ARG A 379 9.73 11.38 -23.31
N LEU A 380 10.81 11.47 -22.53
CA LEU A 380 10.75 11.65 -21.09
C LEU A 380 9.81 12.80 -20.70
N LYS A 381 8.88 12.50 -19.81
CA LYS A 381 7.95 13.48 -19.23
C LYS A 381 8.66 14.32 -18.17
N ILE A 382 8.42 15.63 -18.21
CA ILE A 382 8.96 16.63 -17.29
C ILE A 382 7.87 17.60 -16.87
N THR A 383 8.03 18.21 -15.70
CA THR A 383 7.20 19.36 -15.30
C THR A 383 7.67 20.63 -16.02
N THR A 384 6.71 21.46 -16.40
CA THR A 384 6.91 22.81 -16.93
C THR A 384 6.71 23.91 -15.89
N ALA A 385 6.33 23.55 -14.67
CA ALA A 385 6.16 24.50 -13.59
C ALA A 385 7.51 25.05 -13.07
N PHE A 386 8.62 24.33 -13.30
CA PHE A 386 9.96 24.69 -12.78
C PHE A 386 11.05 24.63 -13.84
N GLY A 387 12.19 25.24 -13.51
CA GLY A 387 13.40 25.21 -14.34
C GLY A 387 13.44 26.26 -15.45
N LEU A 388 12.34 26.98 -15.69
CA LEU A 388 12.30 28.10 -16.62
C LEU A 388 13.09 29.29 -16.07
N ASN A 389 14.05 29.79 -16.84
CA ASN A 389 14.64 31.09 -16.62
C ASN A 389 13.81 32.16 -17.34
N GLU A 390 13.03 32.92 -16.58
CA GLU A 390 12.13 33.94 -17.12
C GLU A 390 12.85 35.06 -17.89
N GLU A 391 14.09 35.40 -17.51
CA GLU A 391 14.87 36.44 -18.20
C GLU A 391 15.36 35.99 -19.57
N LYS A 392 15.67 34.69 -19.71
CA LYS A 392 16.19 34.09 -20.94
C LYS A 392 15.10 33.44 -21.80
N ASP A 393 13.90 33.24 -21.25
CA ASP A 393 12.79 32.53 -21.90
C ASP A 393 13.20 31.13 -22.37
N CYS A 394 13.88 30.37 -21.49
CA CYS A 394 14.34 29.01 -21.76
C CYS A 394 14.53 28.21 -20.46
N TYR A 395 14.47 26.87 -20.53
CA TYR A 395 14.69 25.99 -19.39
C TYR A 395 16.18 25.78 -19.11
N GLU A 396 16.63 26.12 -17.90
CA GLU A 396 18.00 25.91 -17.39
C GLU A 396 18.17 24.64 -16.58
N ASP A 397 17.07 24.11 -16.05
CA ASP A 397 16.97 22.82 -15.38
C ASP A 397 15.73 22.09 -15.92
N LEU A 398 15.78 20.76 -15.94
CA LEU A 398 14.65 19.89 -16.30
C LEU A 398 14.39 18.91 -15.16
N TYR A 399 13.12 18.69 -14.85
CA TYR A 399 12.66 17.89 -13.73
C TYR A 399 11.72 16.79 -14.24
N THR A 400 12.09 15.53 -14.06
CA THR A 400 11.27 14.36 -14.40
C THR A 400 10.50 13.90 -13.17
N TYR A 401 9.36 13.29 -13.41
CA TYR A 401 8.51 12.69 -12.39
C TYR A 401 9.14 11.43 -11.80
N GLY A 402 8.85 11.19 -10.53
CA GLY A 402 9.24 9.99 -9.80
C GLY A 402 10.71 9.91 -9.38
N GLY A 403 10.91 9.49 -8.12
CA GLY A 403 12.22 9.13 -7.61
C GLY A 403 12.70 7.79 -8.19
N ARG A 404 11.77 6.94 -8.65
CA ARG A 404 12.04 5.54 -9.07
C ARG A 404 12.79 4.75 -8.00
N SER A 405 12.55 5.12 -6.75
CA SER A 405 13.33 4.71 -5.57
C SER A 405 12.42 4.68 -4.34
N PHE A 406 12.96 4.22 -3.22
CA PHE A 406 12.43 4.58 -1.91
C PHE A 406 13.46 5.42 -1.17
N SER A 407 13.00 6.25 -0.25
CA SER A 407 13.85 7.10 0.58
C SER A 407 13.60 6.86 2.06
N ILE A 408 14.62 7.14 2.88
CA ILE A 408 14.49 7.20 4.34
C ILE A 408 14.88 8.59 4.81
N PHE A 409 14.01 9.21 5.62
CA PHE A 409 14.22 10.52 6.23
C PHE A 409 14.22 10.41 7.76
N THR A 410 14.92 11.33 8.42
CA THR A 410 14.63 11.62 9.84
C THR A 410 13.40 12.52 9.95
N ALA A 411 12.77 12.52 11.13
CA ALA A 411 11.60 13.34 11.43
C ALA A 411 11.77 14.87 11.23
N ASP A 412 13.00 15.38 11.12
CA ASP A 412 13.32 16.78 10.84
C ASP A 412 13.62 17.05 9.35
N GLY A 413 13.30 16.11 8.46
CA GLY A 413 13.35 16.28 7.01
C GLY A 413 14.71 16.01 6.36
N LYS A 414 15.68 15.45 7.09
CA LYS A 414 16.96 15.06 6.48
C LYS A 414 16.87 13.67 5.84
N ARG A 415 17.06 13.60 4.52
CA ARG A 415 17.24 12.33 3.80
C ARG A 415 18.52 11.62 4.25
N VAL A 416 18.38 10.42 4.81
CA VAL A 416 19.50 9.58 5.27
C VAL A 416 19.85 8.48 4.29
N PHE A 417 18.91 8.08 3.44
CA PHE A 417 19.09 7.08 2.39
C PHE A 417 18.14 7.33 1.22
N ASP A 418 18.56 6.95 0.03
CA ASP A 418 17.74 6.79 -1.18
C ASP A 418 18.29 5.58 -1.93
N SER A 419 17.41 4.71 -2.46
CA SER A 419 17.83 3.50 -3.17
C SER A 419 18.40 3.75 -4.57
N GLY A 420 18.38 4.99 -5.05
CA GLY A 420 18.96 5.37 -6.34
C GLY A 420 18.35 4.58 -7.49
N ALA A 421 19.19 3.85 -8.23
CA ALA A 421 18.79 3.06 -9.39
C ALA A 421 18.48 1.59 -9.05
N GLU A 422 18.56 1.17 -7.78
CA GLU A 422 18.51 -0.25 -7.41
C GLU A 422 17.23 -0.95 -7.90
N PHE A 423 16.10 -0.26 -7.93
CA PHE A 423 14.85 -0.83 -8.44
C PHE A 423 14.95 -1.20 -9.92
N GLU A 424 15.42 -0.28 -10.77
CA GLU A 424 15.60 -0.55 -12.20
C GLU A 424 16.73 -1.55 -12.47
N GLU A 425 17.82 -1.52 -11.70
CA GLU A 425 18.89 -2.51 -11.84
C GLU A 425 18.40 -3.94 -11.53
N LEU A 426 17.58 -4.09 -10.49
CA LEU A 426 17.00 -5.36 -10.10
C LEU A 426 15.96 -5.83 -11.13
N THR A 427 15.05 -4.96 -11.55
CA THR A 427 13.99 -5.34 -12.50
C THR A 427 14.56 -5.61 -13.89
N ALA A 428 15.59 -4.88 -14.33
CA ALA A 428 16.31 -5.20 -15.57
C ALA A 428 16.96 -6.59 -15.54
N LYS A 429 17.45 -7.02 -14.37
CA LYS A 429 18.03 -8.36 -14.18
C LYS A 429 16.96 -9.44 -14.14
N LEU A 430 15.85 -9.20 -13.45
CA LEU A 430 14.84 -10.20 -13.12
C LEU A 430 13.74 -10.33 -14.18
N LEU A 431 13.39 -9.22 -14.82
CA LEU A 431 12.29 -9.07 -15.77
C LEU A 431 12.75 -8.35 -17.05
N PRO A 432 13.85 -8.77 -17.71
CA PRO A 432 14.39 -8.03 -18.85
C PRO A 432 13.43 -7.93 -20.04
N GLU A 433 12.49 -8.87 -20.20
CA GLU A 433 11.50 -8.84 -21.29
C GLU A 433 10.26 -8.00 -20.95
N HIS A 434 10.11 -7.61 -19.68
CA HIS A 434 8.97 -6.85 -19.14
C HIS A 434 9.43 -5.61 -18.38
N PHE A 435 10.67 -5.17 -18.62
CA PHE A 435 11.27 -4.05 -17.91
C PHE A 435 10.44 -2.79 -18.13
N ASN A 436 10.15 -2.07 -17.03
CA ASN A 436 9.31 -0.87 -17.02
C ASN A 436 8.02 -1.01 -17.85
N THR A 437 7.34 -2.16 -17.74
CA THR A 437 6.03 -2.34 -18.34
C THR A 437 4.91 -1.79 -17.46
N ASN A 438 3.75 -1.53 -18.05
CA ASN A 438 2.57 -1.02 -17.37
C ASN A 438 1.79 -2.14 -16.62
N HIS A 439 0.74 -1.78 -15.87
CA HIS A 439 -0.09 -2.73 -15.12
C HIS A 439 -1.21 -3.43 -15.95
N THR A 440 -1.68 -2.85 -17.06
CA THR A 440 -2.75 -3.42 -17.90
C THR A 440 -2.23 -4.25 -19.08
N GLU A 441 -1.04 -3.89 -19.57
CA GLU A 441 -0.33 -4.47 -20.71
C GLU A 441 1.05 -4.99 -20.30
N ASN A 442 1.69 -5.78 -21.16
CA ASN A 442 3.05 -6.30 -20.94
C ASN A 442 4.06 -5.77 -21.97
N GLU A 443 3.87 -4.53 -22.47
CA GLU A 443 4.79 -3.91 -23.44
C GLU A 443 6.13 -3.54 -22.77
N PHE A 444 7.22 -4.00 -23.38
CA PHE A 444 8.59 -3.68 -22.95
C PHE A 444 8.85 -2.16 -23.01
N GLU A 445 9.37 -1.60 -21.93
CA GLU A 445 9.74 -0.18 -21.77
C GLU A 445 8.60 0.84 -21.83
N SER A 446 7.32 0.42 -21.77
CA SER A 446 6.20 1.36 -21.92
C SER A 446 6.11 2.44 -20.84
N ARG A 447 6.88 2.32 -19.74
CA ARG A 447 7.01 3.30 -18.64
C ARG A 447 8.41 3.93 -18.53
N SER A 448 9.39 3.58 -19.38
CA SER A 448 10.75 4.13 -19.28
C SER A 448 10.81 5.64 -19.58
N ASP A 449 9.93 6.14 -20.44
CA ASP A 449 9.76 7.58 -20.71
C ASP A 449 8.90 8.31 -19.65
N ASP A 450 8.49 7.61 -18.59
CA ASP A 450 7.60 8.12 -17.54
C ASP A 450 8.18 7.90 -16.13
N LYS A 451 7.50 7.16 -15.25
CA LYS A 451 7.88 6.93 -13.84
C LYS A 451 8.59 5.57 -13.61
N GLY A 452 8.89 4.80 -14.66
CA GLY A 452 9.70 3.57 -14.58
C GLY A 452 9.04 2.44 -13.80
N PRO A 453 9.66 1.91 -12.72
CA PRO A 453 9.05 0.84 -11.91
C PRO A 453 7.84 1.26 -11.05
N GLU A 454 7.69 2.55 -10.74
CA GLU A 454 6.58 3.13 -9.95
C GLU A 454 6.34 2.46 -8.59
N PRO A 455 7.20 2.76 -7.59
CA PRO A 455 6.95 2.35 -6.22
C PRO A 455 5.85 3.19 -5.60
N GLU A 456 4.76 2.55 -5.19
CA GLU A 456 3.53 3.22 -4.74
C GLU A 456 3.29 3.03 -3.26
N GLY A 457 3.04 1.78 -2.85
CA GLY A 457 2.79 1.44 -1.46
C GLY A 457 4.05 1.10 -0.65
N VAL A 458 4.12 1.56 0.59
CA VAL A 458 5.13 1.16 1.58
C VAL A 458 4.51 0.83 2.94
N THR A 459 4.94 -0.29 3.51
CA THR A 459 4.68 -0.62 4.92
C THR A 459 5.93 -1.16 5.58
N VAL A 460 5.96 -1.15 6.92
CA VAL A 460 7.09 -1.65 7.70
C VAL A 460 6.66 -2.72 8.69
N GLY A 461 7.53 -3.70 8.94
CA GLY A 461 7.29 -4.78 9.88
C GLY A 461 8.55 -5.17 10.65
N GLU A 462 8.40 -5.49 11.94
CA GLU A 462 9.50 -6.06 12.73
C GLU A 462 9.40 -7.59 12.73
N ILE A 463 10.51 -8.25 12.35
CA ILE A 463 10.64 -9.70 12.37
C ILE A 463 11.94 -10.05 13.07
N ASN A 464 11.88 -10.79 14.18
CA ASN A 464 13.04 -11.27 14.92
C ASN A 464 14.06 -10.16 15.27
N GLY A 465 13.57 -8.98 15.68
CA GLY A 465 14.40 -7.84 16.08
C GLY A 465 15.07 -7.10 14.91
N ARG A 466 14.61 -7.32 13.68
CA ARG A 466 14.97 -6.55 12.49
C ARG A 466 13.73 -5.86 11.92
N THR A 467 13.92 -4.67 11.39
CA THR A 467 12.85 -3.91 10.73
C THR A 467 12.98 -4.06 9.23
N TYR A 468 11.88 -4.38 8.57
CA TYR A 468 11.79 -4.55 7.13
C TYR A 468 10.83 -3.52 6.53
N ALA A 469 11.20 -2.96 5.38
CA ALA A 469 10.30 -2.24 4.51
C ALA A 469 9.82 -3.18 3.39
N PHE A 470 8.53 -3.11 3.09
CA PHE A 470 7.88 -3.76 1.96
C PHE A 470 7.39 -2.66 1.02
N ILE A 471 7.89 -2.66 -0.21
CA ILE A 471 7.58 -1.64 -1.22
C ILE A 471 6.85 -2.31 -2.38
N GLY A 472 5.59 -1.94 -2.62
CA GLY A 472 4.78 -2.38 -3.75
C GLY A 472 5.06 -1.54 -5.00
N PHE A 473 5.07 -2.18 -6.16
CA PHE A 473 5.13 -1.49 -7.45
C PHE A 473 3.75 -1.53 -8.09
N GLU A 474 3.15 -0.36 -8.31
CA GLU A 474 1.81 -0.25 -8.89
C GLU A 474 1.83 -0.80 -10.33
N ARG A 475 2.82 -0.39 -11.14
CA ARG A 475 2.79 -0.66 -12.58
C ARG A 475 3.46 -1.96 -12.98
N LEU A 476 4.76 -2.08 -12.75
CA LEU A 476 5.47 -3.34 -13.04
C LEU A 476 4.91 -4.52 -12.20
N GLY A 477 4.38 -4.23 -11.01
CA GLY A 477 3.85 -5.20 -10.08
C GLY A 477 4.90 -5.77 -9.14
N GLY A 478 4.43 -6.40 -8.07
CA GLY A 478 5.26 -7.10 -7.09
C GLY A 478 5.69 -6.26 -5.90
N VAL A 479 6.42 -6.91 -4.99
CA VAL A 479 6.87 -6.32 -3.74
C VAL A 479 8.37 -6.55 -3.58
N MET A 480 9.11 -5.47 -3.33
CA MET A 480 10.50 -5.53 -2.88
C MET A 480 10.59 -5.47 -1.35
N VAL A 481 11.50 -6.25 -0.79
CA VAL A 481 11.75 -6.34 0.65
C VAL A 481 13.16 -5.84 0.96
N TYR A 482 13.26 -4.87 1.87
CA TYR A 482 14.52 -4.32 2.36
C TYR A 482 14.61 -4.48 3.88
N ASP A 483 15.75 -4.93 4.37
CA ASP A 483 16.09 -4.82 5.79
C ASP A 483 16.58 -3.39 6.05
N ILE A 484 15.81 -2.63 6.82
CA ILE A 484 16.02 -1.22 7.14
C ILE A 484 16.45 -1.02 8.61
N THR A 485 16.90 -2.09 9.27
CA THR A 485 17.33 -2.03 10.67
C THR A 485 18.43 -0.97 10.90
N ASP A 486 19.34 -0.80 9.92
CA ASP A 486 20.23 0.37 9.85
C ASP A 486 19.65 1.37 8.82
N PRO A 487 19.02 2.48 9.25
CA PRO A 487 18.37 3.44 8.36
C PRO A 487 19.31 4.10 7.34
N ALA A 488 20.62 4.11 7.62
CA ALA A 488 21.61 4.67 6.71
C ALA A 488 22.18 3.64 5.72
N LYS A 489 21.88 2.35 5.92
CA LYS A 489 22.34 1.23 5.09
C LYS A 489 21.28 0.13 4.95
N PRO A 490 20.10 0.44 4.39
CA PRO A 490 19.17 -0.60 3.96
C PRO A 490 19.84 -1.65 3.06
N THR A 491 19.38 -2.89 3.15
CA THR A 491 19.86 -3.97 2.28
C THR A 491 18.70 -4.73 1.65
N TYR A 492 18.70 -4.82 0.32
CA TYR A 492 17.77 -5.65 -0.44
C TYR A 492 17.81 -7.10 0.04
N THR A 493 16.62 -7.68 0.19
CA THR A 493 16.43 -9.02 0.76
C THR A 493 15.73 -9.95 -0.22
N ALA A 494 14.59 -9.54 -0.78
CA ALA A 494 13.79 -10.38 -1.67
C ALA A 494 12.92 -9.53 -2.60
N TYR A 495 12.50 -10.13 -3.70
CA TYR A 495 11.47 -9.61 -4.60
C TYR A 495 10.49 -10.74 -4.94
N ILE A 496 9.20 -10.43 -4.97
CA ILE A 496 8.17 -11.35 -5.46
C ILE A 496 7.15 -10.59 -6.29
N ASN A 497 6.76 -11.17 -7.43
CA ASN A 497 5.72 -10.65 -8.29
C ASN A 497 4.82 -11.82 -8.73
N ASN A 498 3.58 -11.79 -8.27
CA ASN A 498 2.56 -12.81 -8.51
C ASN A 498 1.74 -12.48 -9.77
N ARG A 499 2.38 -11.94 -10.81
CA ARG A 499 1.79 -11.66 -12.14
C ARG A 499 2.18 -12.74 -13.15
N ASP A 500 1.24 -13.18 -13.96
CA ASP A 500 1.47 -13.98 -15.16
C ASP A 500 1.60 -13.06 -16.39
N PHE A 501 2.83 -12.69 -16.72
CA PHE A 501 3.15 -11.83 -17.87
C PHE A 501 2.81 -12.44 -19.24
N SER A 502 2.36 -13.70 -19.30
CA SER A 502 1.83 -14.27 -20.55
C SER A 502 0.38 -13.84 -20.85
N ILE A 503 -0.28 -13.16 -19.92
CA ILE A 503 -1.65 -12.67 -20.04
C ILE A 503 -1.62 -11.14 -20.13
N ASN A 504 -2.04 -10.61 -21.28
CA ASN A 504 -2.23 -9.18 -21.49
C ASN A 504 -3.71 -8.85 -21.25
N MET A 505 -4.02 -8.12 -20.18
CA MET A 505 -5.41 -7.84 -19.81
C MET A 505 -6.05 -6.79 -20.71
N GLU A 506 -5.28 -5.84 -21.24
CA GLU A 506 -5.76 -4.84 -22.19
C GLU A 506 -6.22 -5.49 -23.51
N GLU A 507 -5.46 -6.47 -24.03
CA GLU A 507 -5.90 -7.27 -25.19
C GLU A 507 -7.22 -8.01 -24.90
N LEU A 508 -7.38 -8.56 -23.70
CA LEU A 508 -8.61 -9.27 -23.31
C LEU A 508 -9.80 -8.30 -23.12
N ALA A 509 -9.55 -7.08 -22.64
CA ALA A 509 -10.54 -6.03 -22.51
C ALA A 509 -11.09 -5.59 -23.88
N ASP A 510 -10.21 -5.50 -24.89
CA ASP A 510 -10.61 -5.27 -26.28
C ASP A 510 -11.43 -6.43 -26.88
N GLU A 511 -11.26 -7.66 -26.37
CA GLU A 511 -12.01 -8.83 -26.82
C GLU A 511 -13.44 -8.89 -26.27
N SER A 512 -13.61 -8.97 -24.93
CA SER A 512 -14.92 -9.00 -24.25
C SER A 512 -14.81 -9.10 -22.72
N ASP A 513 -15.88 -8.73 -21.99
CA ASP A 513 -16.01 -8.93 -20.54
C ASP A 513 -15.80 -10.40 -20.08
N ASP A 514 -16.18 -11.38 -20.91
CA ASP A 514 -15.99 -12.80 -20.58
C ASP A 514 -14.51 -13.20 -20.70
N ALA A 515 -13.77 -12.58 -21.62
CA ALA A 515 -12.33 -12.77 -21.75
C ALA A 515 -11.60 -12.13 -20.55
N VAL A 516 -11.99 -10.92 -20.14
CA VAL A 516 -11.48 -10.25 -18.92
C VAL A 516 -11.68 -11.14 -17.69
N LYS A 517 -12.89 -11.64 -17.45
CA LYS A 517 -13.15 -12.54 -16.30
C LYS A 517 -12.28 -13.78 -16.32
N ALA A 518 -12.11 -14.41 -17.49
CA ALA A 518 -11.25 -15.58 -17.63
C ALA A 518 -9.75 -15.27 -17.50
N GLY A 519 -9.35 -14.01 -17.77
CA GLY A 519 -8.02 -13.47 -17.54
C GLY A 519 -7.74 -13.23 -16.06
N LEU A 520 -8.66 -12.57 -15.35
CA LEU A 520 -8.57 -12.30 -13.90
C LEU A 520 -8.40 -13.58 -13.06
N GLU A 521 -8.96 -14.70 -13.50
CA GLU A 521 -8.77 -16.00 -12.84
C GLU A 521 -7.33 -16.56 -12.93
N LYS A 522 -6.43 -15.91 -13.69
CA LYS A 522 -5.09 -16.43 -14.02
C LYS A 522 -3.96 -15.41 -13.95
N VAL A 523 -4.25 -14.14 -14.27
CA VAL A 523 -3.23 -13.08 -14.41
C VAL A 523 -2.50 -12.80 -13.10
N GLY A 524 -3.15 -13.06 -11.96
CA GLY A 524 -2.59 -12.77 -10.65
C GLY A 524 -2.73 -11.30 -10.28
N ASP A 525 -1.67 -10.70 -9.75
CA ASP A 525 -1.69 -9.37 -9.13
C ASP A 525 -1.26 -8.26 -10.09
N LEU A 526 -2.05 -7.17 -10.19
CA LEU A 526 -1.80 -5.96 -10.99
C LEU A 526 -2.19 -4.69 -10.18
N GLY A 527 -1.35 -3.66 -10.15
CA GLY A 527 -1.67 -2.40 -9.42
C GLY A 527 -1.46 -2.53 -7.91
N ALA A 528 -0.27 -2.94 -7.44
CA ALA A 528 -0.04 -3.08 -6.00
C ALA A 528 -0.06 -1.72 -5.30
N GLU A 529 -1.01 -1.56 -4.38
CA GLU A 529 -1.47 -0.25 -3.90
C GLU A 529 -1.27 -0.11 -2.39
N GLY A 530 -2.28 -0.50 -1.59
CA GLY A 530 -2.19 -0.57 -0.14
C GLY A 530 -1.52 -1.84 0.36
N LEU A 531 -0.59 -1.70 1.33
CA LEU A 531 0.08 -2.82 2.00
C LEU A 531 -0.14 -2.77 3.51
N THR A 532 -0.41 -3.92 4.12
CA THR A 532 -0.48 -4.09 5.58
C THR A 532 0.40 -5.27 6.03
N PHE A 533 1.29 -5.02 6.99
CA PHE A 533 2.05 -6.06 7.66
C PHE A 533 1.28 -6.60 8.88
N VAL A 534 1.24 -7.94 9.03
CA VAL A 534 0.64 -8.62 10.18
C VAL A 534 1.70 -9.50 10.83
N SER A 535 2.01 -9.23 12.09
CA SER A 535 3.03 -9.98 12.83
C SER A 535 2.61 -11.43 13.10
N GLU A 536 3.58 -12.31 13.34
CA GLU A 536 3.36 -13.71 13.79
C GLU A 536 2.39 -13.81 14.97
N LYS A 537 2.42 -12.83 15.87
CA LYS A 537 1.59 -12.82 17.09
C LYS A 537 0.12 -12.55 16.77
N ASP A 538 -0.14 -11.71 15.78
CA ASP A 538 -1.48 -11.23 15.45
C ASP A 538 -2.10 -12.05 14.30
N SER A 539 -1.29 -12.83 13.60
CA SER A 539 -1.73 -13.64 12.47
C SER A 539 -2.47 -14.92 12.90
N PRO A 540 -3.42 -15.39 12.08
CA PRO A 540 -4.25 -16.54 12.39
C PRO A 540 -3.50 -17.88 12.36
N ASN A 541 -2.35 -17.95 11.66
CA ASN A 541 -1.55 -19.14 11.45
C ASN A 541 -0.21 -19.12 12.21
N GLY A 542 0.10 -18.05 12.95
CA GLY A 542 1.37 -17.93 13.67
C GLY A 542 2.56 -17.75 12.74
N GLU A 543 2.39 -17.03 11.63
CA GLU A 543 3.42 -16.66 10.66
C GLU A 543 3.37 -15.13 10.42
N ASN A 544 4.46 -14.48 10.02
CA ASN A 544 4.36 -13.08 9.58
C ASN A 544 3.70 -13.03 8.20
N LEU A 545 2.75 -12.12 8.02
CA LEU A 545 2.03 -11.94 6.77
C LEU A 545 2.23 -10.53 6.24
N LEU A 546 2.20 -10.40 4.92
CA LEU A 546 2.01 -9.14 4.22
C LEU A 546 0.74 -9.27 3.40
N ILE A 547 -0.20 -8.35 3.57
CA ILE A 547 -1.45 -8.32 2.80
C ILE A 547 -1.35 -7.14 1.86
N VAL A 548 -1.61 -7.37 0.57
CA VAL A 548 -1.47 -6.38 -0.50
C VAL A 548 -2.79 -6.27 -1.23
N GLY A 549 -3.32 -5.05 -1.34
CA GLY A 549 -4.37 -4.68 -2.26
C GLY A 549 -3.77 -4.45 -3.65
N ASN A 550 -4.42 -4.98 -4.68
CA ASN A 550 -4.01 -4.83 -6.07
C ASN A 550 -5.19 -4.29 -6.86
N GLU A 551 -5.19 -2.99 -7.10
CA GLU A 551 -6.38 -2.22 -7.45
C GLU A 551 -6.86 -2.48 -8.88
N VAL A 552 -5.93 -2.72 -9.81
CA VAL A 552 -6.23 -3.07 -11.22
C VAL A 552 -6.74 -4.50 -11.37
N SER A 553 -6.17 -5.49 -10.67
CA SER A 553 -6.69 -6.87 -10.72
C SER A 553 -7.87 -7.10 -9.76
N GLY A 554 -8.14 -6.15 -8.86
CA GLY A 554 -9.09 -6.28 -7.77
C GLY A 554 -8.73 -7.43 -6.83
N THR A 555 -7.45 -7.77 -6.69
CA THR A 555 -6.99 -8.89 -5.85
C THR A 555 -6.49 -8.42 -4.50
N THR A 556 -6.86 -9.13 -3.45
CA THR A 556 -6.24 -9.02 -2.12
C THR A 556 -5.39 -10.25 -1.90
N THR A 557 -4.07 -10.09 -1.99
CA THR A 557 -3.12 -11.19 -1.89
C THR A 557 -2.45 -11.20 -0.53
N VAL A 558 -2.46 -12.37 0.11
CA VAL A 558 -1.77 -12.63 1.37
C VAL A 558 -0.45 -13.33 1.06
N PHE A 559 0.64 -12.70 1.45
CA PHE A 559 1.99 -13.24 1.40
C PHE A 559 2.41 -13.70 2.79
N LYS A 560 3.20 -14.77 2.85
CA LYS A 560 3.97 -15.17 4.01
C LYS A 560 5.35 -14.51 3.94
N VAL A 561 5.81 -13.96 5.07
CA VAL A 561 7.17 -13.45 5.23
C VAL A 561 7.94 -14.33 6.24
N ASP A 562 8.86 -15.14 5.74
CA ASP A 562 9.70 -16.02 6.54
C ASP A 562 10.94 -15.27 7.05
N SER A 563 11.30 -15.47 8.32
CA SER A 563 12.60 -15.03 8.82
C SER A 563 13.67 -16.07 8.49
N LEU A 564 14.80 -15.64 7.91
CA LEU A 564 15.95 -16.50 7.63
C LEU A 564 17.03 -16.40 8.72
N ILE A 565 16.74 -15.69 9.81
CA ILE A 565 17.63 -15.50 10.95
C ILE A 565 17.00 -16.05 12.23
N GLU A 566 17.84 -16.44 13.18
CA GLU A 566 17.35 -16.88 14.49
C GLU A 566 16.68 -15.74 15.25
N ALA A 567 15.55 -16.05 15.88
CA ALA A 567 14.90 -15.14 16.80
C ALA A 567 15.86 -14.75 17.95
N PRO A 568 15.89 -13.46 18.36
CA PRO A 568 16.70 -13.04 19.48
C PRO A 568 16.34 -13.84 20.73
N ALA A 569 17.36 -14.23 21.50
CA ALA A 569 17.15 -14.99 22.73
C ALA A 569 16.21 -14.20 23.66
N LYS A 570 15.07 -14.81 24.02
CA LYS A 570 14.15 -14.21 25.00
C LYS A 570 14.96 -13.84 26.26
N PRO A 571 14.81 -12.62 26.80
CA PRO A 571 15.44 -12.26 28.05
C PRO A 571 15.12 -13.33 29.08
N THR A 572 16.15 -13.97 29.63
CA THR A 572 15.96 -14.95 30.70
C THR A 572 15.39 -14.16 31.87
N GLU A 573 14.17 -14.49 32.29
CA GLU A 573 13.58 -13.91 33.49
C GLU A 573 14.62 -14.04 34.63
N PRO A 574 14.96 -12.94 35.33
CA PRO A 574 15.94 -13.04 36.40
C PRO A 574 15.42 -14.07 37.40
N ALA A 575 16.19 -15.14 37.60
CA ALA A 575 15.90 -16.12 38.63
C ALA A 575 15.62 -15.36 39.94
N GLN A 576 14.42 -15.51 40.49
CA GLN A 576 14.02 -14.79 41.69
C GLN A 576 15.09 -14.97 42.78
N PRO A 577 15.62 -13.88 43.37
CA PRO A 577 16.58 -14.00 44.44
C PRO A 577 15.91 -14.54 45.70
N GLY A 578 16.28 -15.75 46.09
CA GLY A 578 16.18 -16.23 47.46
C GLY A 578 14.98 -17.09 47.79
N GLN A 579 15.15 -18.40 47.64
CA GLN A 579 14.70 -19.34 48.69
C GLN A 579 15.78 -20.39 48.91
N ASP A 580 16.76 -20.05 49.76
CA ASP A 580 17.52 -21.07 50.48
C ASP A 580 17.25 -20.95 51.98
N ALA A 581 16.86 -22.10 52.54
CA ALA A 581 16.99 -22.57 53.92
C ALA A 581 16.22 -21.87 55.06
N ALA A 582 15.04 -22.43 55.39
CA ALA A 582 14.74 -22.90 56.76
C ALA A 582 13.43 -23.72 56.79
N GLY A 583 13.49 -24.97 57.27
CA GLY A 583 12.29 -25.69 57.71
C GLY A 583 12.24 -27.16 57.30
N SER A 584 13.04 -28.00 57.95
CA SER A 584 12.89 -29.45 57.92
C SER A 584 11.53 -29.88 58.48
N THR A 585 10.60 -30.27 57.62
CA THR A 585 9.52 -31.19 57.98
C THR A 585 9.37 -32.24 56.88
N LEU A 586 9.82 -33.46 57.20
CA LEU A 586 9.63 -34.67 56.42
C LEU A 586 8.15 -34.91 56.14
N SER A 587 7.71 -34.73 54.90
CA SER A 587 6.49 -35.37 54.39
C SER A 587 6.85 -36.45 53.37
N HIS A 588 6.46 -37.66 53.73
CA HIS A 588 6.61 -38.93 53.03
C HIS A 588 6.11 -38.89 51.57
N GLY A 589 7.04 -38.77 50.61
CA GLY A 589 6.71 -38.90 49.18
C GLY A 589 7.87 -39.29 48.26
N GLY A 590 9.08 -39.48 48.79
CA GLY A 590 10.30 -39.69 48.00
C GLY A 590 11.03 -41.00 48.33
N VAL A 591 10.32 -42.13 48.32
CA VAL A 591 10.92 -43.48 48.30
C VAL A 591 10.06 -44.43 47.45
N ILE A 592 9.73 -44.05 46.20
CA ILE A 592 9.23 -45.01 45.19
C ILE A 592 9.73 -44.55 43.80
N ALA A 593 11.06 -44.58 43.60
CA ALA A 593 11.67 -44.37 42.28
C ALA A 593 12.80 -45.39 41.96
N ILE A 594 12.92 -46.46 42.75
CA ILE A 594 13.87 -47.58 42.51
C ILE A 594 13.14 -48.93 42.63
N ALA A 595 11.89 -49.01 42.17
CA ALA A 595 11.11 -50.28 42.18
C ALA A 595 10.22 -50.50 40.94
N LEU A 596 10.48 -49.80 39.83
CA LEU A 596 9.73 -49.95 38.57
C LEU A 596 10.60 -50.36 37.36
N ALA A 597 11.82 -50.85 37.61
CA ALA A 597 12.69 -51.47 36.59
C ALA A 597 12.77 -53.01 36.71
N ALA A 598 11.97 -53.64 37.60
CA ALA A 598 12.00 -55.09 37.86
C ALA A 598 10.71 -55.85 37.51
N VAL A 599 9.74 -55.21 36.84
CA VAL A 599 8.46 -55.86 36.43
C VAL A 599 8.36 -56.10 34.92
N ALA A 600 9.33 -55.64 34.13
CA ALA A 600 9.40 -55.90 32.69
C ALA A 600 10.06 -57.26 32.31
N LEU A 601 10.42 -58.09 33.28
CA LEU A 601 11.10 -59.38 33.06
C LEU A 601 10.30 -60.62 33.54
N ALA A 602 9.02 -60.44 33.90
CA ALA A 602 8.15 -61.54 34.34
C ALA A 602 6.92 -61.81 33.44
N ILE A 603 6.75 -61.09 32.33
CA ILE A 603 5.62 -61.29 31.38
C ILE A 603 6.05 -62.00 30.08
N GLY A 604 7.36 -62.19 29.86
CA GLY A 604 7.90 -62.95 28.72
C GLY A 604 7.97 -64.48 28.89
N ALA A 605 7.62 -65.03 30.06
CA ALA A 605 7.79 -66.46 30.36
C ALA A 605 6.47 -67.25 30.56
N LEU A 606 5.31 -66.67 30.25
CA LEU A 606 4.01 -67.37 30.25
C LEU A 606 3.41 -67.61 28.86
N GLY A 607 4.07 -67.17 27.78
CA GLY A 607 3.67 -67.46 26.40
C GLY A 607 4.17 -68.80 25.83
N ALA A 608 4.99 -69.55 26.57
CA ALA A 608 5.68 -70.75 26.08
C ALA A 608 5.23 -72.08 26.74
N LEU A 609 4.08 -72.11 27.42
CA LEU A 609 3.49 -73.34 27.98
C LEU A 609 2.05 -73.66 27.52
N GLY A 610 1.52 -72.93 26.52
CA GLY A 610 0.21 -73.19 25.93
C GLY A 610 0.17 -74.26 24.83
N ASN A 611 1.33 -74.67 24.29
CA ASN A 611 1.44 -75.54 23.12
C ASN A 611 1.78 -77.01 23.40
N VAL A 612 1.62 -77.49 24.64
CA VAL A 612 1.91 -78.90 25.00
C VAL A 612 0.71 -79.66 25.60
N VAL A 613 -0.46 -79.02 25.79
CA VAL A 613 -1.64 -79.69 26.41
C VAL A 613 -2.71 -80.12 25.38
N ASN A 614 -2.56 -79.78 24.10
CA ASN A 614 -3.47 -80.23 23.03
C ASN A 614 -3.09 -81.57 22.36
N SER A 615 -2.17 -82.36 22.94
CA SER A 615 -1.77 -83.67 22.39
C SER A 615 -2.01 -84.89 23.29
N VAL A 616 -2.79 -84.78 24.38
CA VAL A 616 -3.03 -85.92 25.31
C VAL A 616 -4.51 -86.33 25.47
N PHE A 617 -5.48 -85.64 24.86
CA PHE A 617 -6.87 -86.11 24.87
C PHE A 617 -7.50 -86.15 23.46
N ALA A 618 -6.96 -87.05 22.64
CA ALA A 618 -7.70 -87.70 21.56
C ALA A 618 -8.15 -89.08 22.05
N LYS A 619 -9.41 -89.17 22.49
CA LYS A 619 -10.28 -90.34 22.35
C LYS A 619 -11.74 -89.94 22.51
#